data_AF-A0A7Y3XAQ8-F1
#
_entry.id   AF-A0A7Y3XAQ8-F1
#
_cell.length_a   1.000
_cell.length_b   1.000
_cell.length_c   1.000
_cell.angle_alpha   90.00
_cell.angle_beta   90.00
_cell.angle_gamma   90.00
#
_symmetry.space_group_name_H-M   'P 1'
#
loop_
_entity.id
_entity.type
_entity.pdbx_description
1 polymer ?
#
loop_
_entity_poly.entity_id
_entity_poly.type
_entity_poly.pdbx_seq_one_letter_code
_entity_poly.pdbx_strand_id
1 'polypeptide(L)'
;MLIQPRDIFDIVGDLKWFLGIGKRPDFDRWIYWEKFEYLSLMWGTLVMALTGLILWFPVQFTKIIPVSIASIVDLPSIALIIHRYEAILAAGFIFTIHFFHTHLLPEKMPVDEAIFTGSITEEEFRHERLNQFKRLEKSKTVA
;
A
#
# COMPACT_ATOMS: atom_id res chain seq x y z
N MET A 1 8.74 4.89 3.72
CA MET A 1 7.50 4.35 3.14
C MET A 1 6.79 5.32 2.20
N LEU A 2 7.11 6.62 2.18
CA LEU A 2 6.52 7.51 1.17
C LEU A 2 7.14 7.30 -0.21
N ILE A 3 6.36 7.56 -1.25
CA ILE A 3 6.77 7.55 -2.65
C ILE A 3 7.82 8.65 -2.87
N GLN A 4 8.85 8.32 -3.64
CA GLN A 4 9.99 9.15 -3.95
C GLN A 4 10.18 9.23 -5.47
N PRO A 5 10.83 10.27 -6.01
CA PRO A 5 11.09 10.37 -7.45
C PRO A 5 11.85 9.16 -8.02
N ARG A 6 12.69 8.52 -7.20
CA ARG A 6 13.40 7.28 -7.55
C ARG A 6 12.44 6.15 -7.96
N ASP A 7 11.27 6.05 -7.31
CA ASP A 7 10.32 4.96 -7.53
C ASP A 7 9.83 4.91 -8.98
N ILE A 8 9.82 6.05 -9.69
CA ILE A 8 9.50 6.11 -11.12
C ILE A 8 10.56 5.35 -11.94
N PHE A 9 11.84 5.50 -11.59
CA PHE A 9 12.93 4.78 -12.27
C PHE A 9 12.88 3.29 -11.95
N ASP A 10 12.54 2.93 -10.72
CA ASP A 10 12.38 1.53 -10.31
C ASP A 10 11.20 0.88 -11.06
N ILE A 11 10.06 1.57 -11.22
CA ILE A 11 8.91 1.13 -12.04
C ILE A 11 9.32 0.90 -13.51
N VAL A 12 10.01 1.87 -14.11
CA VAL A 12 10.46 1.77 -15.51
C VAL A 12 11.47 0.63 -15.67
N GLY A 13 12.34 0.43 -14.68
CA GLY A 13 13.29 -0.66 -14.66
C GLY A 13 12.61 -2.03 -14.58
N ASP A 14 11.60 -2.18 -13.71
CA ASP A 14 10.79 -3.41 -13.63
C ASP A 14 10.07 -3.69 -14.95
N LEU A 15 9.47 -2.67 -15.57
CA LEU A 15 8.82 -2.83 -16.87
C LEU A 15 9.82 -3.32 -17.95
N LYS A 16 11.03 -2.76 -18.00
CA LYS A 16 12.08 -3.21 -18.93
C LYS A 16 12.52 -4.64 -18.64
N TRP A 17 12.62 -5.00 -17.37
CA TRP A 17 12.97 -6.35 -16.95
C TRP A 17 11.89 -7.37 -17.34
N PHE A 18 10.61 -7.04 -17.12
CA PHE A 18 9.48 -7.89 -17.54
C PHE A 18 9.41 -8.08 -19.07
N LEU A 19 9.81 -7.06 -19.83
CA LEU A 19 9.92 -7.16 -21.29
C LEU A 19 11.21 -7.85 -21.77
N GLY A 20 12.11 -8.26 -20.86
CA GLY A 20 13.39 -8.90 -21.17
C GLY A 20 14.47 -7.97 -21.73
N ILE A 21 14.27 -6.65 -21.64
CA ILE A 21 15.13 -5.61 -22.24
C ILE A 21 16.16 -5.08 -21.23
N GLY A 22 16.03 -5.41 -19.95
CA GLY A 22 16.89 -4.91 -18.89
C GLY A 22 17.10 -5.90 -17.75
N LYS A 23 17.99 -5.52 -16.82
CA LYS A 23 18.17 -6.23 -15.56
C LYS A 23 17.10 -5.80 -14.57
N ARG A 24 16.74 -6.70 -13.64
CA ARG A 24 15.89 -6.37 -12.50
C ARG A 24 16.50 -5.19 -11.71
N PRO A 25 15.70 -4.19 -11.33
CA PRO A 25 16.16 -3.10 -10.47
C PRO A 25 16.68 -3.60 -9.13
N ASP A 26 17.77 -3.02 -8.65
CA ASP A 26 18.23 -3.23 -7.28
C ASP A 26 17.33 -2.40 -6.35
N PHE A 27 16.49 -3.04 -5.54
CA PHE A 27 15.60 -2.33 -4.63
C PHE A 27 16.31 -1.90 -3.34
N ASP A 28 15.84 -0.79 -2.76
CA ASP A 28 16.22 -0.35 -1.42
C ASP A 28 15.29 -0.99 -0.36
N ARG A 29 15.28 -0.48 0.87
CA ARG A 29 14.49 -1.00 1.99
C ARG A 29 12.99 -1.11 1.73
N TRP A 30 12.43 -0.31 0.82
CA TRP A 30 11.01 -0.39 0.50
C TRP A 30 10.86 -0.28 -1.01
N ILE A 31 10.19 -1.25 -1.61
CA ILE A 31 9.88 -1.30 -3.03
C ILE A 31 8.71 -0.35 -3.29
N TYR A 32 8.61 0.20 -4.50
CA TYR A 32 7.56 1.15 -4.85
C TYR A 32 6.14 0.58 -4.67
N TRP A 33 5.93 -0.72 -4.92
CA TRP A 33 4.65 -1.38 -4.66
C TRP A 33 4.32 -1.44 -3.17
N GLU A 34 5.28 -1.76 -2.30
CA GLU A 34 5.07 -1.79 -0.84
C GLU A 34 4.74 -0.38 -0.29
N LYS A 35 5.39 0.64 -0.86
CA LYS A 35 5.06 2.05 -0.55
C LYS A 35 3.64 2.41 -1.00
N PHE A 36 3.22 1.91 -2.17
CA PHE A 36 1.88 2.10 -2.68
C PHE A 36 0.82 1.36 -1.85
N GLU A 37 1.10 0.12 -1.41
CA GLU A 37 0.26 -0.63 -0.48
C GLU A 37 0.07 0.14 0.83
N TYR A 38 1.17 0.64 1.41
CA TYR A 38 1.11 1.46 2.62
C TYR A 38 0.27 2.74 2.45
N LEU A 39 0.46 3.45 1.34
CA LEU A 39 -0.30 4.68 1.06
C LEU A 39 -1.79 4.37 0.83
N SER A 40 -2.09 3.34 0.05
CA SER A 40 -3.45 2.89 -0.24
C SER A 40 -4.19 2.47 1.02
N LEU A 41 -3.52 1.73 1.93
CA LEU A 41 -4.08 1.36 3.22
C LEU A 41 -4.42 2.60 4.07
N MET A 42 -3.50 3.56 4.15
CA MET A 42 -3.70 4.78 4.94
C MET A 42 -4.87 5.62 4.39
N TRP A 43 -4.91 5.81 3.07
CA TRP A 43 -5.99 6.52 2.40
C TRP A 43 -7.32 5.80 2.55
N GLY A 44 -7.36 4.51 2.25
CA GLY A 44 -8.57 3.70 2.35
C GLY A 44 -9.11 3.67 3.77
N THR A 45 -8.25 3.55 4.78
CA THR A 45 -8.65 3.62 6.20
C THR A 45 -9.29 4.97 6.53
N LEU A 46 -8.70 6.07 6.08
CA LEU A 46 -9.25 7.41 6.29
C LEU A 46 -10.64 7.54 5.63
N VAL A 47 -10.76 7.17 4.35
CA VAL A 47 -12.01 7.25 3.59
C VAL A 47 -13.09 6.38 4.23
N MET A 48 -12.77 5.13 4.57
CA MET A 48 -13.67 4.19 5.22
C MET A 48 -14.12 4.68 6.59
N ALA A 49 -13.21 5.21 7.41
CA ALA A 49 -13.55 5.75 8.73
C ALA A 49 -14.48 6.97 8.64
N LEU A 50 -14.14 7.94 7.77
CA LEU A 50 -14.94 9.17 7.62
C LEU A 50 -16.33 8.88 7.05
N THR A 51 -16.41 8.12 5.96
CA THR A 51 -17.70 7.77 5.35
C THR A 51 -18.50 6.83 6.24
N GLY A 52 -17.85 5.90 6.93
CA GLY A 52 -18.50 5.01 7.90
C GLY A 52 -19.10 5.78 9.07
N LEU A 53 -18.40 6.80 9.58
CA LEU A 53 -18.93 7.67 10.65
C LEU A 53 -20.15 8.48 10.19
N ILE A 54 -20.14 8.98 8.96
CA ILE A 54 -21.30 9.66 8.35
C ILE A 54 -22.49 8.72 8.28
N LEU A 55 -22.27 7.47 7.85
CA LEU A 55 -23.32 6.45 7.71
C LEU A 55 -23.81 5.90 9.06
N TRP A 56 -22.99 5.95 10.10
CA TRP A 56 -23.39 5.57 11.45
C TRP A 56 -24.36 6.60 12.06
N PHE A 57 -24.14 7.90 11.81
CA PHE A 57 -24.95 9.00 12.35
C PHE A 57 -25.58 9.87 11.26
N PRO A 58 -26.38 9.29 10.34
CA PRO A 58 -26.79 9.98 9.13
C PRO A 58 -27.62 11.23 9.41
N VAL A 59 -28.52 11.18 10.40
CA VAL A 59 -29.38 12.32 10.78
C VAL A 59 -28.56 13.50 11.29
N GLN A 60 -27.52 13.23 12.08
CA GLN A 60 -26.64 14.26 12.64
C GLN A 60 -25.83 14.92 11.53
N PHE A 61 -25.28 14.14 10.61
CA PHE A 61 -24.49 14.66 9.50
C PHE A 61 -25.32 15.42 8.46
N THR A 62 -26.57 15.01 8.20
CA THR A 62 -27.49 15.79 7.35
C THR A 62 -27.76 17.18 7.93
N LYS A 63 -27.86 17.32 9.26
CA LYS A 63 -28.13 18.61 9.93
C LYS A 63 -26.98 19.62 9.81
N ILE A 64 -25.78 19.17 9.47
CA ILE A 64 -24.61 20.06 9.27
C ILE A 64 -24.73 20.80 7.93
N ILE A 65 -25.43 20.23 6.95
CA ILE A 65 -25.60 20.83 5.63
C ILE A 65 -26.68 21.93 5.71
N PRO A 66 -26.38 23.17 5.27
CA PRO A 66 -27.38 24.23 5.19
C PRO A 66 -28.59 23.81 4.35
N VAL A 67 -29.79 24.22 4.77
CA VAL A 67 -31.06 23.84 4.11
C VAL A 67 -31.08 24.24 2.63
N SER A 68 -30.48 25.37 2.26
CA SER A 68 -30.36 25.81 0.86
C SER A 68 -29.53 24.88 -0.02
N ILE A 69 -28.64 24.08 0.58
CA ILE A 69 -27.72 23.17 -0.10
C ILE A 69 -28.23 21.72 -0.01
N ALA A 70 -28.96 21.38 1.05
CA ALA A 70 -29.46 20.02 1.29
C ALA A 70 -30.43 19.50 0.20
N SER A 71 -31.05 20.37 -0.59
CA SER A 71 -31.87 19.99 -1.75
C SER A 71 -31.05 19.52 -2.96
N ILE A 72 -29.74 19.76 -2.96
CA ILE A 72 -28.82 19.46 -4.06
C ILE A 72 -27.75 18.44 -3.62
N VAL A 73 -27.33 18.50 -2.35
CA VAL A 73 -26.25 17.68 -1.80
C VAL A 73 -26.76 16.84 -0.64
N ASP A 74 -26.86 15.53 -0.86
CA ASP A 74 -27.17 14.54 0.17
C ASP A 74 -25.88 13.85 0.66
N LEU A 75 -25.34 14.36 1.78
CA LEU A 75 -24.07 13.92 2.33
C LEU A 75 -24.06 12.40 2.69
N PRO A 76 -25.07 11.85 3.40
CA PRO A 76 -25.17 10.40 3.60
C PRO A 76 -25.16 9.57 2.32
N SER A 77 -25.88 9.98 1.28
CA SER A 77 -25.89 9.23 0.01
C SER A 77 -24.55 9.26 -0.70
N ILE A 78 -23.85 10.39 -0.67
CA ILE A 78 -22.48 10.50 -1.20
C ILE A 78 -21.53 9.59 -0.41
N ALA A 79 -21.60 9.63 0.92
CA ALA A 79 -20.81 8.77 1.79
C ALA A 79 -21.09 7.29 1.52
N LEU A 80 -22.34 6.90 1.30
CA LEU A 80 -22.73 5.52 0.99
C LEU A 80 -22.08 5.03 -0.31
N ILE A 81 -22.13 5.86 -1.36
CA ILE A 81 -21.53 5.53 -2.65
C ILE A 81 -20.02 5.34 -2.49
N ILE A 82 -19.34 6.31 -1.88
CA ILE A 82 -17.89 6.27 -1.68
C ILE A 82 -17.49 5.06 -0.82
N HIS A 83 -18.14 4.87 0.34
CA HIS A 83 -17.85 3.78 1.26
C HIS A 83 -17.99 2.42 0.58
N ARG A 84 -19.06 2.22 -0.20
CA ARG A 84 -19.31 0.96 -0.90
C ARG A 84 -18.22 0.68 -1.94
N TYR A 85 -17.87 1.66 -2.76
CA TYR A 85 -16.85 1.46 -3.79
C TYR A 85 -15.45 1.27 -3.19
N GLU A 86 -15.11 2.05 -2.15
CA GLU A 86 -13.85 1.90 -1.44
C GLU A 86 -13.76 0.54 -0.73
N ALA A 87 -14.83 0.05 -0.11
CA ALA A 87 -14.85 -1.27 0.53
C ALA A 87 -14.55 -2.40 -0.47
N ILE A 88 -15.15 -2.33 -1.67
CA ILE A 88 -14.92 -3.32 -2.74
C ILE A 88 -13.48 -3.20 -3.24
N LEU A 89 -12.98 -1.98 -3.47
CA LEU A 89 -11.62 -1.74 -3.92
C LEU A 89 -10.60 -2.23 -2.90
N ALA A 90 -10.78 -1.90 -1.62
CA ALA A 90 -9.91 -2.32 -0.52
C ALA A 90 -9.91 -3.85 -0.36
N ALA A 91 -11.10 -4.48 -0.34
CA ALA A 91 -11.20 -5.93 -0.27
C ALA A 91 -10.51 -6.61 -1.47
N GLY A 92 -10.78 -6.13 -2.69
CA GLY A 92 -10.15 -6.62 -3.91
C GLY A 92 -8.63 -6.49 -3.85
N PHE A 93 -8.12 -5.33 -3.44
CA PHE A 93 -6.68 -5.08 -3.33
C PHE A 93 -6.01 -5.99 -2.29
N ILE A 94 -6.62 -6.17 -1.12
CA ILE A 94 -6.10 -7.04 -0.07
C ILE A 94 -6.06 -8.51 -0.55
N PHE A 95 -7.19 -9.04 -1.04
CA PHE A 95 -7.27 -10.46 -1.41
C PHE A 95 -6.54 -10.82 -2.71
N THR A 96 -6.23 -9.83 -3.55
CA THR A 96 -5.40 -10.05 -4.72
C THR A 96 -3.96 -9.65 -4.39
N ILE A 97 -3.60 -8.39 -4.55
CA ILE A 97 -2.22 -7.91 -4.53
C ILE A 97 -1.52 -8.25 -3.22
N HIS A 98 -2.10 -7.88 -2.08
CA HIS A 98 -1.44 -8.07 -0.79
C HIS A 98 -1.22 -9.56 -0.49
N PHE A 99 -2.28 -10.39 -0.57
CA PHE A 99 -2.16 -11.83 -0.30
C PHE A 99 -1.19 -12.53 -1.24
N PHE A 100 -1.16 -12.18 -2.53
CA PHE A 100 -0.19 -12.77 -3.44
C PHE A 100 1.25 -12.43 -3.05
N HIS A 101 1.53 -11.20 -2.63
CA HIS A 101 2.87 -10.76 -2.28
C HIS A 101 3.35 -11.20 -0.89
N THR A 102 2.45 -11.37 0.08
CA THR A 102 2.85 -11.62 1.48
C THR A 102 2.51 -13.02 2.00
N HIS A 103 1.57 -13.73 1.35
CA HIS A 103 1.06 -15.02 1.84
C HIS A 103 1.20 -16.16 0.83
N LEU A 104 1.16 -15.86 -0.48
CA LEU A 104 1.07 -16.89 -1.52
C LEU A 104 2.33 -17.01 -2.39
N LEU A 105 3.38 -16.23 -2.13
CA LEU A 105 4.69 -16.48 -2.75
C LEU A 105 5.24 -17.83 -2.27
N PRO A 106 5.76 -18.70 -3.16
CA PRO A 106 6.28 -20.01 -2.76
C PRO A 106 7.33 -19.97 -1.64
N GLU A 107 8.15 -18.92 -1.63
CA GLU A 107 9.22 -18.69 -0.64
C GLU A 107 8.67 -18.20 0.72
N LYS A 108 7.44 -17.69 0.74
CA LYS A 108 6.80 -17.03 1.89
C LYS A 108 5.51 -17.72 2.33
N MET A 109 5.10 -18.80 1.69
CA MET A 109 3.83 -19.48 1.98
C MET A 109 3.92 -20.21 3.33
N PRO A 110 2.91 -20.11 4.22
CA PRO A 110 1.61 -19.43 4.08
C PRO A 110 1.59 -17.95 4.53
N VAL A 111 2.68 -17.47 5.15
CA VAL A 111 2.87 -16.09 5.57
C VAL A 111 4.36 -15.81 5.72
N ASP A 112 4.80 -14.62 5.31
CA ASP A 112 6.15 -14.16 5.60
C ASP A 112 6.39 -14.05 7.12
N GLU A 113 7.25 -14.92 7.66
CA GLU A 113 7.57 -14.99 9.09
C GLU A 113 8.24 -13.72 9.63
N ALA A 114 8.78 -12.86 8.76
CA ALA A 114 9.36 -11.58 9.15
C ALA A 114 8.34 -10.68 9.87
N ILE A 115 7.04 -10.88 9.66
CA ILE A 115 5.99 -10.15 10.40
C ILE A 115 5.99 -10.46 11.90
N PHE A 116 6.44 -11.65 12.29
CA PHE A 116 6.47 -12.09 13.69
C PHE A 116 7.87 -11.96 14.30
N THR A 117 8.89 -12.30 13.52
CA THR A 117 10.28 -12.35 14.01
C THR A 117 11.00 -11.01 13.87
N GLY A 118 10.58 -10.16 12.93
CA GLY A 118 11.29 -8.94 12.57
C GLY A 118 12.64 -9.18 11.88
N SER A 119 12.94 -10.42 11.47
CA SER A 119 14.23 -10.82 10.90
C SER A 119 14.06 -11.64 9.63
N ILE A 120 15.04 -11.54 8.74
CA ILE A 120 15.14 -12.30 7.49
C ILE A 120 16.56 -12.85 7.35
N THR A 121 16.74 -13.87 6.51
CA THR A 121 18.07 -14.43 6.24
C THR A 121 18.93 -13.43 5.44
N GLU A 122 20.25 -13.54 5.54
CA GLU A 122 21.15 -12.66 4.79
C GLU A 122 21.06 -12.88 3.27
N GLU A 123 20.82 -14.12 2.85
CA GLU A 123 20.62 -14.48 1.44
C GLU A 123 19.38 -13.79 0.87
N GLU A 124 18.24 -13.94 1.54
CA GLU A 124 16.98 -13.29 1.19
C GLU A 124 17.15 -11.77 1.17
N PHE A 125 17.81 -11.21 2.18
CA PHE A 125 18.05 -9.77 2.24
C PHE A 125 18.91 -9.24 1.08
N ARG A 126 19.93 -9.99 0.67
CA ARG A 126 20.74 -9.67 -0.52
C ARG A 126 19.94 -9.77 -1.81
N HIS A 127 19.06 -10.77 -1.92
CA HIS A 127 18.26 -11.00 -3.12
C HIS A 127 17.16 -9.95 -3.28
N GLU A 128 16.41 -9.65 -2.23
CA GLU A 128 15.25 -8.76 -2.30
C GLU A 128 15.62 -7.28 -2.15
N ARG A 129 16.63 -6.95 -1.32
CA ARG A 129 16.91 -5.58 -0.85
C ARG A 129 18.38 -5.19 -1.00
N LEU A 130 18.97 -5.53 -2.15
CA LEU A 130 20.40 -5.40 -2.41
C LEU A 130 20.98 -4.01 -2.12
N ASN A 131 20.27 -2.93 -2.43
CA ASN A 131 20.79 -1.58 -2.16
C ASN A 131 20.79 -1.24 -0.67
N GLN A 132 19.83 -1.76 0.09
CA GLN A 132 19.86 -1.63 1.55
C GLN A 132 21.01 -2.45 2.13
N PHE A 133 21.20 -3.67 1.64
CA PHE A 133 22.31 -4.54 2.05
C PHE A 133 23.67 -3.86 1.86
N LYS A 134 23.97 -3.40 0.63
CA LYS A 134 25.22 -2.70 0.28
C LYS A 134 25.49 -1.48 1.16
N ARG A 135 24.44 -0.71 1.49
CA ARG A 135 24.56 0.48 2.36
C ARG A 135 24.90 0.10 3.80
N LEU A 136 24.27 -0.95 4.33
CA LEU A 136 24.54 -1.43 5.69
C LEU A 136 25.94 -2.05 5.80
N GLU A 137 26.36 -2.84 4.83
CA GLU A 137 27.71 -3.39 4.75
C GLU A 137 28.76 -2.27 4.76
N LYS A 138 28.60 -1.26 3.91
CA LYS A 138 29.50 -0.10 3.90
C LYS A 138 29.53 0.64 5.23
N SER A 139 28.39 0.76 5.93
CA SER A 139 28.35 1.43 7.24
C SER A 139 29.06 0.65 8.35
N LYS A 140 29.04 -0.69 8.30
CA LYS A 140 29.74 -1.55 9.26
C LYS A 140 31.26 -1.49 9.09
N THR A 141 31.75 -1.31 7.86
CA THR A 141 33.19 -1.23 7.56
C THR A 141 33.82 0.13 7.93
N VAL A 142 33.00 1.14 8.23
CA VAL A 142 33.46 2.51 8.56
C VAL A 142 33.46 2.78 10.08
N ALA A 143 32.96 1.85 10.89
CA ALA A 143 32.99 1.88 12.36
C ALA A 143 34.10 0.97 12.91
#